data_AF-A0A4Q3S8E6-F1
#
_entry.id   AF-A0A4Q3S8E6-F1
#
_cell.length_a   1.000
_cell.length_b   1.000
_cell.length_c   1.000
_cell.angle_alpha   90.00
_cell.angle_beta   90.00
_cell.angle_gamma   90.00
#
_symmetry.space_group_name_H-M   'P 1'
#
loop_
_entity.id
_entity.type
_entity.pdbx_description
1 polymer ?
#
loop_
_entity_poly.entity_id
_entity_poly.type
_entity_poly.pdbx_seq_one_letter_code
_entity_poly.pdbx_strand_id
1 'polypeptide(L)'
;MESYLIDPPADVIQRLDDLLATPKFAADGVLYSGIGDQVAREAAEAIVNAAIAKVRDIIGEPTNSTTVLEIFKAGLQRLDLMDTEDRERAACHIEEIMDCIGLESSQGLLNAFVYGFDVSDLAP
;
A
#
# COMPACT_ATOMS: atom_id res chain seq x y z
N MET A 1 3.27 5.99 -18.52
CA MET A 1 3.09 4.90 -17.56
C MET A 1 3.08 3.63 -18.38
N GLU A 2 4.15 2.84 -18.32
CA GLU A 2 4.17 1.55 -19.01
C GLU A 2 3.23 0.62 -18.24
N SER A 3 2.22 0.08 -18.92
CA SER A 3 1.20 -0.78 -18.34
C SER A 3 1.45 -2.21 -18.77
N TYR A 4 1.35 -3.15 -17.84
CA TYR A 4 1.56 -4.57 -18.09
C TYR A 4 0.52 -5.38 -17.33
N LEU A 5 0.20 -6.58 -17.85
CA LEU A 5 -0.69 -7.51 -17.17
C LEU A 5 0.02 -8.07 -15.93
N ILE A 6 -0.70 -8.10 -14.81
CA ILE A 6 -0.21 -8.70 -13.58
C ILE A 6 -0.44 -10.22 -13.67
N ASP A 7 0.58 -11.00 -13.36
CA ASP A 7 0.53 -12.46 -13.26
C ASP A 7 0.64 -12.87 -11.78
N PRO A 8 -0.47 -12.83 -11.02
CA PRO A 8 -0.41 -13.06 -9.59
C PRO A 8 -0.15 -14.54 -9.28
N PRO A 9 0.54 -14.86 -8.17
CA PRO A 9 0.75 -16.23 -7.75
C PRO A 9 -0.59 -16.93 -7.40
N ALA A 10 -0.62 -18.27 -7.48
CA ALA A 10 -1.84 -19.05 -7.30
C ALA A 10 -2.50 -18.88 -5.91
N ASP A 11 -1.72 -18.49 -4.90
CA ASP A 11 -2.16 -18.26 -3.52
C ASP A 11 -2.44 -16.78 -3.21
N VAL A 12 -2.48 -15.89 -4.23
CA VAL A 12 -2.64 -14.43 -4.07
C VAL A 12 -3.83 -14.05 -3.17
N ILE A 13 -4.98 -14.71 -3.32
CA ILE A 13 -6.17 -14.40 -2.51
C ILE A 13 -5.92 -14.69 -1.04
N GLN A 14 -5.26 -15.81 -0.73
CA GLN A 14 -4.91 -16.15 0.65
C GLN A 14 -3.89 -15.17 1.22
N ARG A 15 -2.87 -14.77 0.44
CA ARG A 15 -1.87 -13.78 0.89
C ARG A 15 -2.50 -12.42 1.19
N LEU A 16 -3.48 -11.99 0.38
CA LEU A 16 -4.23 -10.76 0.62
C LEU A 16 -5.19 -10.87 1.82
N ASP A 17 -5.81 -12.03 2.04
CA ASP A 17 -6.65 -12.30 3.21
C ASP A 17 -5.84 -12.30 4.51
N ASP A 18 -4.65 -12.92 4.48
CA ASP A 18 -3.71 -12.92 5.60
C ASP A 18 -3.22 -11.48 5.89
N LEU A 19 -2.90 -10.73 4.83
CA LEU A 19 -2.53 -9.34 4.96
C LEU A 19 -3.68 -8.50 5.53
N LEU A 20 -4.93 -8.69 5.11
CA LEU A 20 -6.10 -7.99 5.69
C LEU A 20 -6.25 -8.23 7.19
N ALA A 21 -5.90 -9.42 7.68
CA ALA A 21 -6.03 -9.79 9.08
C ALA A 21 -4.95 -9.17 9.99
N THR A 22 -3.87 -8.60 9.44
CA THR A 22 -2.83 -7.97 10.24
C THR A 22 -3.24 -6.57 10.72
N PRO A 23 -2.89 -6.15 11.95
CA PRO A 23 -2.96 -4.75 12.34
C PRO A 23 -1.98 -3.91 11.50
N LYS A 24 -2.43 -2.79 10.93
CA LYS A 24 -1.59 -1.98 10.03
C LYS A 24 -0.78 -0.92 10.78
N PHE A 25 -1.44 -0.26 11.73
CA PHE A 25 -0.87 0.90 12.43
C PHE A 25 -0.72 0.65 13.94
N ALA A 26 -0.64 -0.62 14.36
CA ALA A 26 -0.26 -0.98 15.73
C ALA A 26 1.28 -1.00 15.87
N ALA A 27 1.76 -0.76 17.09
CA ALA A 27 3.18 -0.89 17.40
C ALA A 27 3.68 -2.30 17.08
N ASP A 28 4.86 -2.41 16.46
CA ASP A 28 5.44 -3.71 16.10
C ASP A 28 6.35 -4.29 17.20
N GLY A 29 6.59 -3.52 18.26
CA GLY A 29 7.46 -3.90 19.38
C GLY A 29 8.96 -3.86 19.08
N VAL A 30 9.34 -3.33 17.91
CA VAL A 30 10.73 -3.24 17.43
C VAL A 30 11.12 -1.78 17.19
N LEU A 31 10.52 -1.14 16.19
CA LEU A 31 10.90 0.20 15.74
C LEU A 31 9.67 1.08 15.51
N TYR A 32 8.58 0.51 14.96
CA TYR A 32 7.36 1.26 14.71
C TYR A 32 6.54 1.41 15.99
N SER A 33 6.34 2.67 16.41
CA SER A 33 5.66 2.98 17.67
C SER A 33 4.12 2.94 17.57
N GLY A 34 3.59 2.93 16.35
CA GLY A 34 2.15 2.92 16.08
C GLY A 34 1.51 4.30 16.19
N ILE A 35 0.37 4.47 15.51
CA ILE A 35 -0.43 5.71 15.63
C ILE A 35 -1.07 5.73 17.03
N GLY A 36 -0.67 6.70 17.85
CA GLY A 36 -1.14 6.83 19.23
C GLY A 36 -2.60 7.30 19.35
N ASP A 37 -3.05 8.17 18.44
CA ASP A 37 -4.45 8.60 18.40
C ASP A 37 -5.32 7.48 17.80
N GLN A 38 -6.27 6.98 18.62
CA GLN A 38 -7.07 5.82 18.23
C GLN A 38 -7.95 6.10 17.00
N VAL A 39 -8.52 7.30 16.88
CA VAL A 39 -9.42 7.65 15.77
C VAL A 39 -8.64 7.76 14.47
N ALA A 40 -7.48 8.43 14.49
CA ALA A 40 -6.57 8.50 13.35
C ALA A 40 -6.08 7.12 12.95
N ARG A 41 -5.72 6.27 13.93
CA ARG A 41 -5.28 4.89 13.67
C ARG A 41 -6.34 4.07 12.96
N GLU A 42 -7.57 4.06 13.49
CA GLU A 42 -8.69 3.32 12.91
C GLU A 42 -9.04 3.82 11.50
N ALA A 43 -8.99 5.15 11.29
CA ALA A 43 -9.21 5.75 9.97
C ALA A 43 -8.14 5.34 8.96
N ALA A 44 -6.86 5.42 9.33
CA ALA A 44 -5.75 5.02 8.47
C ALA A 44 -5.81 3.52 8.14
N GLU A 45 -6.08 2.68 9.14
CA GLU A 45 -6.22 1.24 8.97
C GLU A 45 -7.37 0.88 8.03
N ALA A 46 -8.52 1.55 8.17
CA ALA A 46 -9.66 1.35 7.29
C ALA A 46 -9.33 1.70 5.83
N ILE A 47 -8.52 2.74 5.59
CA ILE A 47 -8.11 3.14 4.24
C ILE A 47 -7.18 2.10 3.60
N VAL A 48 -6.17 1.62 4.34
CA VAL A 48 -5.25 0.59 3.84
C VAL A 48 -5.99 -0.73 3.60
N ASN A 49 -6.83 -1.16 4.54
CA ASN A 49 -7.64 -2.37 4.39
C ASN A 49 -8.61 -2.26 3.20
N ALA A 50 -9.19 -1.08 2.94
CA ALA A 50 -10.02 -0.86 1.76
C ALA A 50 -9.23 -0.97 0.44
N ALA A 51 -7.95 -0.56 0.43
CA ALA A 51 -7.09 -0.76 -0.73
C ALA A 51 -6.80 -2.26 -0.97
N ILE A 52 -6.46 -3.01 0.09
CA ILE A 52 -6.22 -4.45 0.01
C ILE A 52 -7.49 -5.18 -0.50
N ALA A 53 -8.65 -4.86 0.07
CA ALA A 53 -9.93 -5.47 -0.33
C ALA A 53 -10.26 -5.20 -1.80
N LYS A 54 -10.06 -3.96 -2.27
CA LYS A 54 -10.28 -3.62 -3.69
C LYS A 54 -9.34 -4.37 -4.62
N VAL A 55 -8.07 -4.50 -4.27
CA VAL A 55 -7.11 -5.28 -5.07
C VAL A 55 -7.53 -6.75 -5.09
N ARG A 56 -7.88 -7.31 -3.94
CA ARG A 56 -8.39 -8.69 -3.81
C ARG A 56 -9.60 -8.94 -4.70
N ASP A 57 -10.54 -8.00 -4.78
CA ASP A 57 -11.75 -8.13 -5.59
C ASP A 57 -11.47 -8.15 -7.11
N ILE A 58 -10.41 -7.48 -7.57
CA ILE A 58 -10.10 -7.39 -9.01
C ILE A 58 -9.01 -8.37 -9.47
N ILE A 59 -8.15 -8.87 -8.57
CA ILE A 59 -6.97 -9.67 -8.94
C ILE A 59 -7.31 -11.09 -9.40
N GLY A 60 -8.56 -11.54 -9.20
CA GLY A 60 -9.07 -12.82 -9.71
C GLY A 60 -9.38 -12.83 -11.21
N GLU A 61 -9.38 -11.66 -11.86
CA GLU A 61 -9.55 -11.50 -13.30
C GLU A 61 -8.31 -10.84 -13.92
N PRO A 62 -8.07 -10.97 -15.25
CA PRO A 62 -6.96 -10.29 -15.92
C PRO A 62 -6.98 -8.78 -15.66
N THR A 63 -5.99 -8.29 -14.93
CA THR A 63 -5.84 -6.88 -14.56
C THR A 63 -4.44 -6.37 -14.92
N ASN A 64 -4.27 -5.06 -14.96
CA ASN A 64 -3.00 -4.43 -15.32
C ASN A 64 -2.44 -3.56 -14.18
N SER A 65 -1.15 -3.30 -14.26
CA SER A 65 -0.43 -2.49 -13.28
C SER A 65 -1.02 -1.09 -13.09
N THR A 66 -1.48 -0.43 -14.16
CA THR A 66 -2.11 0.91 -14.05
C THR A 66 -3.37 0.89 -13.19
N THR A 67 -4.26 -0.08 -13.39
CA THR A 67 -5.50 -0.22 -12.61
C THR A 67 -5.22 -0.40 -11.12
N VAL A 68 -4.21 -1.19 -10.76
CA VAL A 68 -3.81 -1.37 -9.35
C VAL A 68 -3.17 -0.11 -8.78
N LEU A 69 -2.28 0.55 -9.52
CA LEU A 69 -1.65 1.81 -9.08
C LEU A 69 -2.68 2.92 -8.84
N GLU A 70 -3.78 2.96 -9.61
CA GLU A 70 -4.88 3.89 -9.38
C GLU A 70 -5.62 3.63 -8.05
N ILE A 71 -5.79 2.35 -7.66
CA ILE A 71 -6.35 1.97 -6.35
C ILE A 71 -5.43 2.48 -5.24
N PHE A 72 -4.12 2.22 -5.35
CA PHE A 72 -3.15 2.68 -4.36
C PHE A 72 -3.14 4.20 -4.25
N LYS A 73 -3.06 4.91 -5.38
CA LYS A 73 -3.08 6.37 -5.40
C LYS A 73 -4.34 6.93 -4.73
N ALA A 74 -5.51 6.37 -5.03
CA ALA A 74 -6.76 6.82 -4.42
C ALA A 74 -6.82 6.55 -2.90
N GLY A 75 -6.21 5.46 -2.42
CA GLY A 75 -6.07 5.16 -0.99
C GLY A 75 -5.11 6.13 -0.31
N LEU A 76 -3.90 6.27 -0.85
CA LEU A 76 -2.84 7.13 -0.32
C LEU A 76 -3.28 8.61 -0.22
N GLN A 77 -4.02 9.12 -1.21
CA GLN A 77 -4.57 10.48 -1.18
C GLN A 77 -5.58 10.74 -0.05
N ARG A 78 -6.12 9.69 0.56
CA ARG A 78 -7.08 9.79 1.68
C ARG A 78 -6.41 9.66 3.04
N LEU A 79 -5.16 9.23 3.08
CA LEU A 79 -4.39 9.14 4.32
C LEU A 79 -3.99 10.55 4.77
N ASP A 80 -4.45 10.93 5.95
CA ASP A 80 -4.09 12.19 6.61
C ASP A 80 -3.01 11.92 7.67
N LEU A 81 -1.79 11.63 7.20
CA LEU A 81 -0.65 11.22 8.05
C LEU A 81 0.42 12.31 8.09
N MET A 82 0.57 12.94 9.26
CA MET A 82 1.56 14.00 9.46
C MET A 82 2.97 13.45 9.70
N ASP A 83 3.09 12.32 10.38
CA ASP A 83 4.38 11.71 10.67
C ASP A 83 4.95 10.99 9.44
N THR A 84 6.25 11.16 9.21
CA THR A 84 6.96 10.40 8.18
C THR A 84 6.97 8.92 8.50
N GLU A 85 7.10 8.54 9.78
CA GLU A 85 7.08 7.14 10.22
C GLU A 85 5.76 6.45 9.82
N ASP A 86 4.63 7.13 10.00
CA ASP A 86 3.31 6.61 9.62
C ASP A 86 3.15 6.52 8.09
N ARG A 87 3.68 7.49 7.34
CA ARG A 87 3.68 7.44 5.87
C ARG A 87 4.55 6.29 5.35
N GLU A 88 5.73 6.09 5.92
CA GLU A 88 6.60 4.94 5.60
C GLU A 88 5.88 3.64 5.94
N ARG A 89 5.21 3.55 7.08
CA ARG A 89 4.42 2.37 7.45
C ARG A 89 3.32 2.06 6.44
N ALA A 90 2.57 3.09 6.01
CA ALA A 90 1.56 2.92 4.97
C ALA A 90 2.16 2.48 3.64
N ALA A 91 3.32 3.04 3.26
CA ALA A 91 4.04 2.65 2.05
C ALA A 91 4.48 1.17 2.12
N CYS A 92 5.05 0.72 3.24
CA CYS A 92 5.41 -0.69 3.44
C CYS A 92 4.20 -1.63 3.26
N HIS A 93 3.03 -1.26 3.76
CA HIS A 93 1.83 -2.08 3.54
C HIS A 93 1.39 -2.09 2.07
N ILE A 94 1.59 -1.02 1.30
CA ILE A 94 1.36 -1.05 -0.14
C ILE A 94 2.39 -1.95 -0.85
N GLU A 95 3.66 -1.91 -0.44
CA GLU A 95 4.70 -2.82 -0.95
C GLU A 95 4.35 -4.29 -0.65
N GLU A 96 3.83 -4.61 0.53
CA GLU A 96 3.36 -5.96 0.84
C GLU A 96 2.21 -6.40 -0.07
N ILE A 97 1.29 -5.50 -0.44
CA ILE A 97 0.26 -5.82 -1.45
C ILE A 97 0.90 -6.08 -2.80
N MET A 98 1.87 -5.27 -3.20
CA MET A 98 2.62 -5.43 -4.45
C MET A 98 3.31 -6.79 -4.52
N ASP A 99 3.97 -7.20 -3.44
CA ASP A 99 4.62 -8.51 -3.31
C ASP A 99 3.62 -9.67 -3.32
N CYS A 100 2.40 -9.46 -2.80
CA CYS A 100 1.33 -10.46 -2.86
C CYS A 100 0.89 -10.72 -4.30
N ILE A 101 0.76 -9.66 -5.11
CA ILE A 101 0.22 -9.73 -6.47
C ILE A 101 1.29 -9.82 -7.57
N GLY A 102 2.57 -9.69 -7.23
CA GLY A 102 3.67 -9.67 -8.21
C GLY A 102 3.80 -8.34 -8.97
N LEU A 103 3.43 -7.22 -8.37
CA LEU A 103 3.64 -5.90 -8.97
C LEU A 103 5.07 -5.41 -8.68
N GLU A 104 5.90 -5.32 -9.71
CA GLU A 104 7.33 -5.06 -9.55
C GLU A 104 7.69 -3.60 -9.19
N SER A 105 6.80 -2.65 -9.49
CA SER A 105 7.11 -1.22 -9.33
C SER A 105 5.87 -0.38 -9.05
N SER A 106 6.02 0.58 -8.13
CA SER A 106 5.02 1.60 -7.85
C SER A 106 5.09 2.81 -8.80
N GLN A 107 6.06 2.83 -9.72
CA GLN A 107 6.33 3.95 -10.64
C GLN A 107 6.44 5.31 -9.91
N GLY A 108 7.23 5.36 -8.83
CA GLY A 108 7.47 6.57 -8.04
C GLY A 108 6.33 6.97 -7.09
N LEU A 109 5.15 6.31 -7.16
CA LEU A 109 3.98 6.64 -6.34
C LEU A 109 4.29 6.65 -4.83
N LEU A 110 4.99 5.64 -4.32
CA LEU A 110 5.28 5.52 -2.89
C LEU A 110 6.26 6.60 -2.42
N ASN A 111 7.33 6.86 -3.18
CA ASN A 111 8.28 7.92 -2.88
C ASN A 111 7.61 9.29 -2.84
N ALA A 112 6.77 9.58 -3.85
CA ALA A 112 6.01 10.82 -3.90
C ALA A 112 5.03 10.96 -2.72
N PHE A 113 4.45 9.86 -2.25
CA PHE A 113 3.58 9.85 -1.07
C PHE A 113 4.36 10.11 0.23
N VAL A 114 5.47 9.42 0.45
CA VAL A 114 6.23 9.52 1.72
C VAL A 114 6.92 10.88 1.84
N TYR A 115 7.57 11.36 0.77
CA TYR A 115 8.45 12.53 0.81
C TYR A 115 7.84 13.79 0.18
N GLY A 116 6.72 13.68 -0.53
CA GLY A 116 6.08 14.81 -1.24
C GLY A 116 6.75 15.17 -2.57
N PHE A 117 7.74 14.41 -3.02
CA PHE A 117 8.42 14.55 -4.31
C PHE A 117 9.03 13.19 -4.72
N ASP A 118 9.37 13.02 -6.00
CA ASP A 118 10.05 11.81 -6.47
C ASP A 118 11.53 11.87 -6.13
N VAL A 119 12.02 10.98 -5.26
CA VAL A 119 13.44 10.90 -4.90
C VAL A 119 14.32 10.47 -6.08
N SER A 120 13.73 9.93 -7.15
CA SER A 120 14.45 9.65 -8.41
C SER A 120 14.94 10.94 -9.08
N ASP A 121 14.29 12.08 -8.81
CA ASP A 121 14.73 13.40 -9.27
C ASP A 121 15.93 13.94 -8.47
N LEU A 122 16.31 13.27 -7.37
CA LEU A 122 17.51 13.59 -6.57
C LEU A 122 18.75 12.80 -7.02
N ALA A 123 18.64 11.93 -8.02
CA ALA A 123 19.79 11.24 -8.58
C ALA A 123 20.70 12.26 -9.33
N PRO A 124 22.02 12.28 -9.07
CA PRO A 124 22.97 13.21 -9.69
C PRO A 124 23.21 12.96 -11.18
#